data_AF-A0A843F8S7-F1
#
_entry.id   AF-A0A843F8S7-F1
#
_cell.length_a   1.000
_cell.length_b   1.000
_cell.length_c   1.000
_cell.angle_alpha   90.00
_cell.angle_beta   90.00
_cell.angle_gamma   90.00
#
_symmetry.space_group_name_H-M   'P 1'
#
loop_
_entity.id
_entity.type
_entity.pdbx_description
1 polymer ?
#
loop_
_entity_poly.entity_id
_entity_poly.type
_entity_poly.pdbx_seq_one_letter_code
_entity_poly.pdbx_strand_id
1 'polypeptide(L)' 'MTSQNYTIKDLILELGLSAQTVVAKQNGELVIEDTLINDGDEIQLIQIIYGG' A
#
# COMPACT_ATOMS: atom_id res chain seq x y z
N MET A 1 5.81 11.60 -21.87
CA MET A 1 5.53 11.96 -20.46
C MET A 1 5.41 10.64 -19.72
N THR A 2 6.37 10.30 -18.88
CA THR A 2 6.27 9.11 -18.02
C THR A 2 5.37 9.48 -16.86
N SER A 3 4.06 9.24 -17.00
CA SER A 3 3.16 9.21 -15.85
C SER A 3 3.69 8.09 -14.95
N GLN A 4 4.37 8.47 -13.87
CA GLN A 4 4.73 7.51 -12.84
C GLN A 4 3.43 7.11 -12.18
N ASN A 5 2.96 5.93 -12.54
CA ASN A 5 1.83 5.28 -11.93
C ASN A 5 2.14 5.06 -10.45
N TYR A 6 1.43 5.76 -9.54
CA TYR A 6 1.64 5.64 -8.10
C TYR A 6 0.95 4.38 -7.58
N THR A 7 1.71 3.51 -6.92
CA THR A 7 1.25 2.19 -6.48
C THR A 7 1.19 2.09 -4.95
N ILE A 8 0.55 1.02 -4.45
CA ILE A 8 0.59 0.65 -3.03
C ILE A 8 2.04 0.52 -2.55
N LYS A 9 2.94 -0.03 -3.37
CA LYS A 9 4.37 -0.16 -3.08
C LYS A 9 5.04 1.19 -2.85
N ASP A 10 4.76 2.17 -3.72
CA ASP A 10 5.34 3.51 -3.59
C ASP A 10 4.89 4.17 -2.28
N LEU A 11 3.61 4.05 -1.94
CA LEU A 11 3.07 4.53 -0.66
C LEU A 11 3.73 3.86 0.55
N ILE A 12 3.88 2.53 0.53
CA ILE A 12 4.53 1.78 1.62
C ILE A 12 5.98 2.26 1.80
N LEU A 13 6.73 2.43 0.70
CA LEU A 13 8.12 2.89 0.73
C LEU A 13 8.24 4.35 1.20
N GLU A 14 7.34 5.22 0.76
CA GLU A 14 7.30 6.63 1.17
C GLU A 14 7.07 6.79 2.67
N LEU A 15 6.25 5.90 3.26
CA LEU A 15 6.00 5.84 4.70
C LEU A 15 7.12 5.13 5.50
N GLY A 16 8.17 4.64 4.82
CA GLY A 16 9.28 3.91 5.46
C GLY A 16 8.89 2.55 6.03
N LEU A 17 7.78 1.97 5.54
CA LEU A 17 7.29 0.67 5.96
C LEU A 17 7.86 -0.45 5.07
N SER A 18 7.74 -1.69 5.54
CA SER A 18 8.09 -2.87 4.74
C SER A 18 6.82 -3.55 4.22
N ALA A 19 6.76 -3.81 2.91
CA ALA A 19 5.68 -4.57 2.30
C ALA A 19 5.54 -5.99 2.86
N GLN A 20 6.61 -6.53 3.47
CA GLN A 20 6.58 -7.86 4.12
C GLN A 20 5.83 -7.85 5.47
N THR A 21 5.71 -6.69 6.11
CA THR A 21 5.09 -6.56 7.43
C THR A 21 3.79 -5.75 7.38
N VAL A 22 3.28 -5.45 6.19
CA VAL A 22 2.08 -4.64 5.99
C VAL A 22 1.11 -5.36 5.06
N VAL A 23 -0.16 -5.36 5.46
CA VAL A 23 -1.28 -5.78 4.62
C VAL A 23 -2.00 -4.53 4.12
N ALA A 24 -2.15 -4.40 2.81
CA ALA A 24 -2.84 -3.29 2.19
C ALA A 24 -4.28 -3.65 1.83
N LYS A 25 -5.19 -2.70 2.06
CA LYS A 25 -6.54 -2.71 1.50
C LYS A 25 -6.80 -1.42 0.72
N GLN A 26 -7.48 -1.55 -0.41
CA GLN A 26 -8.01 -0.44 -1.20
C GLN A 26 -9.52 -0.57 -1.20
N ASN A 27 -10.22 0.48 -0.74
CA ASN A 27 -11.69 0.50 -0.67
C ASN A 27 -12.29 -0.70 0.08
N GLY A 28 -11.59 -1.18 1.11
CA GLY A 28 -11.99 -2.31 1.96
C GLY A 28 -11.56 -3.70 1.46
N GLU A 29 -11.03 -3.81 0.24
CA GLU A 29 -10.59 -5.08 -0.36
C GLU A 29 -9.07 -5.26 -0.29
N LEU A 30 -8.60 -6.49 -0.05
CA LEU A 30 -7.17 -6.80 -0.02
C LEU A 30 -6.55 -6.65 -1.41
N VAL A 31 -5.42 -5.95 -1.48
CA VAL A 31 -4.70 -5.68 -2.74
C VAL A 31 -3.22 -6.04 -2.62
N ILE A 32 -2.56 -6.17 -3.78
CA ILE A 32 -1.12 -6.41 -3.87
C ILE A 32 -0.35 -5.09 -4.02
N GLU A 33 0.97 -5.14 -3.83
CA GLU A 33 1.82 -3.96 -3.83
C GLU A 33 1.85 -3.21 -5.19
N ASP A 34 1.66 -3.93 -6.30
CA ASP A 34 1.67 -3.36 -7.65
C ASP A 34 0.34 -2.67 -8.04
N THR A 35 -0.68 -2.71 -7.17
CA THR A 35 -1.97 -2.09 -7.45
C THR A 35 -1.84 -0.56 -7.52
N LEU A 36 -2.49 0.03 -8.52
CA LEU A 36 -2.55 1.48 -8.74
C LEU A 36 -3.47 2.16 -7.73
N ILE A 37 -3.00 3.29 -7.19
CA ILE A 37 -3.81 4.19 -6.36
C ILE A 37 -4.35 5.29 -7.27
N ASN A 38 -5.67 5.50 -7.23
CA ASN A 38 -6.34 6.56 -7.97
C ASN A 38 -6.94 7.59 -7.01
N ASP A 39 -7.23 8.78 -7.53
CA ASP A 39 -7.90 9.83 -6.76
C ASP A 39 -9.25 9.32 -6.23
N GLY A 40 -9.43 9.46 -4.91
CA GLY A 40 -10.65 9.04 -4.21
C GLY A 40 -10.59 7.64 -3.60
N ASP A 41 -9.53 6.86 -3.85
CA ASP A 41 -9.35 5.57 -3.18
C ASP A 41 -9.03 5.74 -1.69
N GLU A 42 -9.65 4.93 -0.84
CA GLU A 42 -9.26 4.79 0.56
C GLU A 42 -8.24 3.65 0.70
N ILE A 43 -7.02 3.99 1.15
CA ILE A 43 -5.96 3.02 1.39
C ILE A 43 -5.79 2.78 2.88
N GLN A 44 -5.91 1.52 3.30
CA GLN A 44 -5.66 1.08 4.67
C GLN A 44 -4.41 0.19 4.70
N LEU A 45 -3.42 0.58 5.50
CA LEU A 45 -2.20 -0.19 5.71
C LEU A 45 -2.20 -0.75 7.14
N ILE A 46 -2.25 -2.08 7.25
CA ILE A 46 -2.33 -2.79 8.53
C ILE A 46 -0.98 -3.44 8.80
N GLN A 47 -0.25 -2.93 9.80
CA GLN A 47 1.04 -3.49 10.18
C GLN A 47 0.87 -4.76 11.01
N ILE A 48 1.54 -5.83 10.59
CA ILE A 48 1.63 -7.07 11.35
C ILE A 48 2.79 -6.94 12.33
N ILE A 49 2.48 -6.94 13.62
CA ILE A 49 3.46 -6.95 14.71
C ILE A 49 3.39 -8.32 15.38
N TYR A 50 4.49 -9.07 15.36
CA TYR A 50 4.63 -10.29 16.14
C TYR A 50 5.08 -9.90 17.55
N GLY A 51 4.19 -10.03 18.53
CA GLY A 51 4.54 -9.92 19.94
C GLY A 51 5.25 -11.19 20.39
N GLY A 52 6.55 -11.09 20.66
CA GLY A 52 7.30 -12.12 21.39
C GLY A 52 6.99 -12.06 22.88
#